data_AF-A0A1Q3TRF8-F1
#
_entry.id   AF-A0A1Q3TRF8-F1
#
_cell.length_a   1.000
_cell.length_b   1.000
_cell.length_c   1.000
_cell.angle_alpha   90.00
_cell.angle_beta   90.00
_cell.angle_gamma   90.00
#
_symmetry.space_group_name_H-M   'P 1'
#
loop_
_entity.id
_entity.type
_entity.pdbx_description
1 polymer ?
#
loop_
_entity_poly.entity_id
_entity_poly.type
_entity_poly.pdbx_seq_one_letter_code
_entity_poly.pdbx_strand_id
1 'polypeptide(L)'
;MQIVPASEWKALLAGQAEMIRLIKEWRNSMTVTAPVNPYITAMEFMQAVRIGRTKFDQLVAANKVKTIKKDRKIYVPAGEVERYFEKSSE
;
A
#
# COMPACT_ATOMS: atom_id res chain seq x y z
N MET A 1 20.89 -36.78 12.98
CA MET A 1 20.96 -35.60 13.88
C MET A 1 22.16 -34.79 13.42
N GLN A 2 21.94 -33.70 12.68
CA GLN A 2 23.04 -32.91 12.12
C GLN A 2 23.54 -31.95 13.20
N ILE A 3 24.76 -32.17 13.69
CA ILE A 3 25.37 -31.33 14.72
C ILE A 3 26.08 -30.20 13.97
N VAL A 4 25.51 -29.00 14.02
CA VAL A 4 26.13 -27.81 13.45
C VAL A 4 27.21 -27.33 14.43
N PRO A 5 28.48 -27.20 14.01
CA PRO A 5 29.53 -26.65 14.85
C PRO A 5 29.16 -25.26 15.39
N ALA A 6 29.49 -25.00 16.66
CA ALA A 6 29.14 -23.74 17.32
C ALA A 6 29.69 -22.49 16.59
N SER A 7 30.82 -22.64 15.88
CA SER A 7 31.40 -21.61 15.02
C SER A 7 30.52 -21.28 13.81
N GLU A 8 30.03 -22.29 13.10
CA GLU A 8 29.13 -22.13 11.96
C GLU A 8 27.79 -21.54 12.40
N TRP A 9 27.27 -21.96 13.56
CA TRP A 9 26.05 -21.40 14.13
C TRP A 9 26.19 -19.90 14.44
N LYS A 10 27.31 -19.49 15.05
CA LYS A 10 27.59 -18.08 15.33
C LYS A 10 27.74 -17.24 14.05
N ALA A 11 28.41 -17.77 13.04
CA ALA A 11 28.57 -17.10 11.75
C ALA A 11 27.20 -16.90 11.06
N LEU A 12 26.33 -17.91 11.13
CA LEU A 12 24.98 -17.84 10.58
C LEU A 12 24.13 -16.76 11.30
N LEU A 13 24.15 -16.73 12.62
CA LEU A 13 23.44 -15.71 13.41
C LEU A 13 23.97 -14.30 13.14
N ALA A 14 25.29 -14.13 13.03
CA ALA A 14 25.90 -12.85 12.69
C ALA A 14 25.47 -12.35 11.30
N GLY A 15 25.45 -13.26 10.31
CA GLY A 15 24.94 -12.95 8.97
C GLY A 15 23.47 -12.55 8.97
N GLN A 16 22.62 -13.24 9.74
CA GLN A 16 21.20 -12.90 9.89
C GLN A 16 21.00 -11.52 10.53
N ALA A 17 21.78 -11.20 11.57
CA ALA A 17 21.73 -9.89 12.23
C ALA A 17 22.09 -8.76 11.26
N GLU A 18 23.11 -8.96 10.42
CA GLU A 18 23.53 -7.96 9.43
C GLU A 18 22.50 -7.79 8.31
N MET A 19 21.91 -8.88 7.81
CA MET A 19 20.81 -8.80 6.85
C MET A 19 19.61 -8.00 7.39
N ILE A 20 19.22 -8.25 8.64
CA ILE A 20 18.14 -7.49 9.29
C ILE A 20 18.51 -6.01 9.42
N ARG A 21 19.77 -5.70 9.75
CA ARG A 21 20.27 -4.32 9.84
C ARG A 21 20.13 -3.59 8.50
N LEU A 22 20.60 -4.20 7.42
CA LEU A 22 20.53 -3.65 6.06
C LEU A 22 19.09 -3.45 5.59
N ILE A 23 18.18 -4.39 5.87
CA ILE A 23 16.75 -4.25 5.52
C ILE A 23 16.13 -3.07 6.27
N LYS A 24 16.44 -2.90 7.56
CA LYS A 24 15.94 -1.77 8.36
C LYS A 24 16.50 -0.44 7.86
N GLU A 25 17.79 -0.39 7.53
CA GLU A 25 18.44 0.79 6.98
C GLU A 25 17.85 1.16 5.61
N TRP A 26 17.64 0.16 4.74
CA TRP A 26 17.01 0.37 3.44
C TRP A 26 15.57 0.87 3.58
N ARG A 27 14.77 0.26 4.46
CA ARG A 27 13.40 0.72 4.76
C ARG A 27 13.38 2.17 5.28
N ASN A 28 14.34 2.55 6.12
CA ASN A 28 14.44 3.92 6.63
C ASN A 28 14.93 4.89 5.54
N SER A 29 15.84 4.46 4.65
CA SER A 29 16.27 5.24 3.49
C SER A 29 15.16 5.39 2.44
N MET A 30 14.20 4.47 2.42
CA MET A 30 12.97 4.52 1.63
C MET A 30 11.90 5.43 2.23
N THR A 31 12.20 6.21 3.28
CA THR A 31 11.45 7.44 3.57
C THR A 31 11.74 8.52 2.52
N VAL A 32 11.70 8.12 1.24
CA VAL A 32 11.28 9.01 0.18
C VAL A 32 9.87 9.40 0.56
N THR A 33 9.73 10.63 1.03
CA THR A 33 8.52 11.43 0.94
C THR A 33 8.12 11.47 -0.53
N ALA A 34 7.62 10.35 -1.05
CA ALA A 34 6.76 10.39 -2.21
C ALA A 34 5.69 11.39 -1.81
N PRO A 35 5.53 12.52 -2.51
CA PRO A 35 4.39 13.37 -2.26
C PRO A 35 3.22 12.41 -2.38
N VAL A 36 2.53 12.15 -1.26
CA VAL A 36 1.32 11.35 -1.24
C VAL A 36 0.42 12.13 -2.15
N ASN A 37 0.42 11.78 -3.44
CA ASN A 37 -0.39 12.46 -4.42
C ASN A 37 -1.77 12.10 -3.93
N PRO A 38 -2.50 13.04 -3.31
CA PRO A 38 -3.60 12.67 -2.46
C PRO A 38 -4.78 12.22 -3.33
N TYR A 39 -4.58 12.11 -4.64
CA TYR A 39 -5.54 11.79 -5.66
C TYR A 39 -5.01 10.69 -6.58
N ILE A 40 -5.77 9.60 -6.65
CA ILE A 40 -5.61 8.52 -7.63
C ILE A 40 -6.65 8.70 -8.74
N THR A 41 -6.44 8.13 -9.91
CA THR A 41 -7.45 8.13 -10.99
C THR A 41 -8.62 7.21 -10.65
N ALA A 42 -9.77 7.43 -11.28
CA ALA A 42 -10.91 6.52 -11.15
C ALA A 42 -10.56 5.07 -11.55
N MET A 43 -9.66 4.88 -12.52
CA MET A 43 -9.20 3.52 -12.89
C MET A 43 -8.41 2.86 -11.77
N GLU A 44 -7.48 3.59 -11.16
CA GLU A 44 -6.70 3.09 -10.02
C GLU A 44 -7.59 2.82 -8.81
N PHE A 45 -8.57 3.68 -8.53
CA PHE A 45 -9.56 3.45 -7.47
C PHE A 45 -10.38 2.17 -7.72
N MET A 46 -10.87 1.97 -8.95
CA MET A 46 -11.62 0.77 -9.32
C MET A 46 -10.78 -0.51 -9.18
N GLN A 47 -9.50 -0.45 -9.56
CA GLN A 47 -8.57 -1.58 -9.38
C GLN A 47 -8.27 -1.86 -7.90
N ALA A 48 -8.01 -0.83 -7.11
CA ALA A 48 -7.71 -0.95 -5.69
C ALA A 48 -8.88 -1.55 -4.91
N VAL A 49 -10.10 -1.08 -5.18
CA VAL A 49 -11.33 -1.51 -4.50
C VAL A 49 -11.95 -2.75 -5.18
N ARG A 50 -11.38 -3.23 -6.29
CA ARG A 50 -11.89 -4.34 -7.13
C ARG A 50 -13.37 -4.19 -7.49
N ILE A 51 -13.77 -2.99 -7.90
CA ILE A 51 -15.15 -2.67 -8.30
C ILE A 51 -15.24 -2.35 -9.79
N GLY A 52 -16.37 -2.71 -10.40
CA GLY A 52 -16.70 -2.32 -11.77
C GLY A 52 -17.17 -0.86 -11.86
N ARG A 53 -17.17 -0.33 -13.09
CA ARG A 53 -17.57 1.05 -13.39
C ARG A 53 -18.94 1.43 -12.84
N THR A 54 -19.91 0.53 -12.93
CA THR A 54 -21.27 0.75 -12.42
C THR A 54 -21.31 1.00 -10.91
N LYS A 55 -20.55 0.22 -10.13
CA LYS A 55 -20.46 0.43 -8.67
C LYS A 55 -19.74 1.72 -8.34
N PHE A 56 -18.70 2.07 -9.10
CA PHE A 56 -18.02 3.36 -8.94
C PHE A 56 -18.99 4.52 -9.16
N ASP A 57 -19.74 4.52 -10.27
CA ASP A 57 -20.70 5.58 -10.57
C ASP A 57 -21.83 5.66 -9.51
N GLN A 58 -22.28 4.52 -8.97
CA GLN A 58 -23.22 4.48 -7.83
C GLN A 58 -22.62 5.10 -6.57
N LEU A 59 -21.35 4.87 -6.27
CA LEU A 59 -20.68 5.44 -5.08
C LEU A 59 -20.47 6.94 -5.21
N VAL A 60 -20.19 7.42 -6.42
CA VAL A 60 -20.12 8.85 -6.72
C VAL A 60 -21.50 9.49 -6.61
N ALA A 61 -22.53 8.87 -7.20
CA ALA A 61 -23.91 9.36 -7.14
C ALA A 61 -24.47 9.35 -5.70
N ALA A 62 -24.12 8.35 -4.90
CA ALA A 62 -24.48 8.26 -3.48
C ALA A 62 -23.63 9.17 -2.58
N ASN A 63 -22.75 10.00 -3.16
CA ASN A 63 -21.83 10.90 -2.45
C ASN A 63 -20.96 10.20 -1.40
N LYS A 64 -20.71 8.89 -1.60
CA LYS A 64 -19.89 8.06 -0.71
C LYS A 64 -18.40 8.21 -1.02
N VAL A 65 -18.07 8.56 -2.26
CA VAL A 65 -16.70 8.78 -2.74
C VAL A 65 -16.59 10.20 -3.28
N LYS A 66 -15.71 11.01 -2.70
CA LYS A 66 -15.40 12.35 -3.23
C LYS A 66 -14.63 12.22 -4.53
N THR A 67 -15.01 12.98 -5.55
CA THR A 67 -14.30 12.98 -6.84
C THR A 67 -13.98 14.40 -7.27
N ILE A 68 -12.82 14.57 -7.90
CA ILE A 68 -12.40 15.82 -8.54
C ILE A 68 -12.28 15.54 -10.03
N LYS A 69 -13.08 16.25 -10.83
CA LYS A 69 -12.94 16.22 -12.28
C LYS A 69 -11.89 17.24 -12.69
N LYS A 70 -10.80 16.78 -13.30
CA LYS A 70 -9.77 17.65 -13.88
C LYS A 70 -9.66 17.31 -15.36
N ASP A 71 -10.07 18.27 -16.19
CA ASP A 71 -10.19 18.13 -17.64
C ASP A 71 -11.05 16.89 -18.01
N ARG A 72 -10.46 15.88 -18.66
CA ARG A 72 -11.14 14.65 -19.09
C ARG A 72 -11.04 13.50 -18.09
N LYS A 73 -10.29 13.66 -17.00
CA LYS A 73 -10.03 12.58 -16.02
C LYS A 73 -10.73 12.85 -14.69
N ILE A 74 -11.18 11.76 -14.08
CA ILE A 74 -11.75 11.76 -12.73
C ILE A 74 -10.66 11.31 -11.77
N TYR A 75 -10.42 12.13 -10.76
CA TYR A 75 -9.49 11.91 -9.67
C TYR A 75 -10.27 11.66 -8.38
N VAL A 76 -9.77 10.79 -7.54
CA VAL A 76 -10.40 10.33 -6.29
C VAL A 76 -9.36 10.44 -5.19
N PRO A 77 -9.69 10.99 -4.01
CA PRO A 77 -8.73 11.03 -2.92
C PRO A 77 -8.28 9.61 -2.54
N ALA A 78 -6.97 9.40 -2.36
CA ALA A 78 -6.43 8.09 -2.02
C ALA A 78 -7.01 7.53 -0.72
N GLY A 79 -7.27 8.40 0.28
CA GLY A 79 -7.89 8.02 1.56
C GLY A 79 -9.34 7.53 1.47
N GLU A 80 -10.04 7.75 0.34
CA GLU A 80 -11.38 7.15 0.14
C GLU A 80 -11.30 5.64 -0.10
N VAL A 81 -10.15 5.12 -0.57
CA VAL A 81 -9.93 3.68 -0.71
C VAL A 81 -9.93 3.02 0.67
N GLU A 82 -9.14 3.55 1.60
CA GLU A 82 -9.03 3.05 2.97
C GLU A 82 -10.39 3.07 3.68
N ARG A 83 -11.12 4.18 3.58
CA ARG A 83 -12.47 4.34 4.15
C ARG A 83 -13.49 3.34 3.59
N TYR A 84 -13.37 2.96 2.31
CA TYR A 84 -14.25 1.96 1.70
C TYR A 84 -13.97 0.55 2.23
N PHE A 85 -12.69 0.20 2.42
CA PHE A 85 -12.29 -1.09 2.99
C PHE A 85 -12.67 -1.22 4.46
N GLU A 86 -12.54 -0.15 5.25
CA GLU A 86 -12.91 -0.15 6.66
C GLU A 86 -14.43 -0.33 6.86
N LYS A 87 -15.25 0.32 6.02
CA LYS A 87 -16.71 0.17 6.06
C LYS A 87 -17.24 -1.17 5.52
N SER A 88 -16.42 -1.93 4.80
CA SER A 88 -16.81 -3.24 4.25
C SER A 88 -16.46 -4.41 5.17
N SER A 89 -15.84 -4.15 6.33
CA SER A 89 -15.38 -5.16 7.29
C SER A 89 -16.31 -5.34 8.51
N GLU A 90 -17.54 -4.83 8.45
CA GLU A 90 -18.55 -4.92 9.51
C GLU A 90 -19.79 -5.71 9.06
#